data_AF-A0A3A4Z8Z4-F1
#
_entry.id   AF-A0A3A4Z8Z4-F1
#
_cell.length_a   1.000
_cell.length_b   1.000
_cell.length_c   1.000
_cell.angle_alpha   90.00
_cell.angle_beta   90.00
_cell.angle_gamma   90.00
#
_symmetry.space_group_name_H-M   'P 1'
#
loop_
_entity.id
_entity.type
_entity.pdbx_description
1 polymer ?
#
loop_
_entity_poly.entity_id
_entity_poly.type
_entity_poly.pdbx_seq_one_letter_code
_entity_poly.pdbx_strand_id
1 'polypeptide(L)'
;MKKYYYLLPGLLIIILVSFLAYLKKNPQNKNSNQENFQEETTASAANPASKYCEENGGELELVTAGNGSQFGMCKFEDYSCEEWAYYRGECDIVGDAEKIRVALVAKGLDLSDMKVVINKHLGKFIGGSVVPVSTLGGGGYVFAVKEDDKIKVLADGNGAIMCSAFENYPDFPAYLVPECIDEAGNQVIRGI
;
A
#
# COMPACT_ATOMS: atom_id res chain seq x y z
N MET A 1 27.78 -74.78 40.90
CA MET A 1 27.58 -73.90 39.73
C MET A 1 26.14 -73.96 39.21
N LYS A 2 25.12 -73.67 40.04
CA LYS A 2 23.68 -73.67 39.61
C LYS A 2 22.86 -72.50 40.19
N LYS A 3 23.46 -71.60 40.98
CA LYS A 3 22.75 -70.44 41.59
C LYS A 3 22.64 -69.22 40.66
N TYR A 4 23.48 -69.10 39.63
CA TYR A 4 23.38 -68.02 38.63
C TYR A 4 22.36 -68.31 37.51
N TYR A 5 21.89 -69.55 37.39
CA TYR A 5 20.97 -69.96 36.33
C TYR A 5 19.54 -69.39 36.49
N TYR A 6 19.17 -68.97 37.71
CA TYR A 6 17.89 -68.33 38.00
C TYR A 6 17.95 -66.79 38.02
N LEU A 7 19.16 -66.20 38.10
CA LEU A 7 19.35 -64.74 38.05
C LEU A 7 19.40 -64.22 36.61
N LEU A 8 19.93 -65.00 35.67
CA LEU A 8 19.95 -64.65 34.24
C LEU A 8 18.57 -64.51 33.57
N PRO A 9 17.60 -65.44 33.75
CA PRO A 9 16.27 -65.31 33.15
C PRO A 9 15.43 -64.21 33.83
N GLY A 10 15.61 -63.97 35.14
CA GLY A 10 14.91 -62.90 35.84
C GLY A 10 15.28 -61.51 35.34
N LEU A 11 16.57 -61.27 35.06
CA LEU A 11 17.06 -59.99 34.56
C LEU A 11 16.64 -59.75 33.10
N LEU A 12 16.62 -60.81 32.27
CA LEU A 12 16.07 -60.76 30.91
C LEU A 12 14.57 -60.47 30.88
N ILE A 13 13.79 -61.04 31.80
CA ILE A 13 12.34 -60.77 31.92
C ILE A 13 12.10 -59.31 32.33
N ILE A 14 12.89 -58.76 33.26
CA ILE A 14 12.75 -57.35 33.67
C ILE A 14 13.10 -56.39 32.51
N ILE A 15 14.14 -56.70 31.72
CA ILE A 15 14.49 -55.92 30.53
C ILE A 15 13.39 -56.05 29.46
N LEU A 16 12.82 -57.23 29.24
CA LEU A 16 11.70 -57.47 28.32
C LEU A 16 10.44 -56.70 28.74
N VAL A 17 10.07 -56.73 30.03
CA VAL A 17 8.90 -56.01 30.54
C VAL A 17 9.10 -54.50 30.45
N SER A 18 10.31 -54.01 30.73
CA SER A 18 10.65 -52.58 30.61
C SER A 18 10.67 -52.11 29.15
N PHE A 19 11.17 -52.94 28.23
CA PHE A 19 11.16 -52.65 26.79
C PHE A 19 9.75 -52.71 26.19
N LEU A 20 8.90 -53.65 26.61
CA LEU A 20 7.49 -53.69 26.21
C LEU A 20 6.71 -52.48 26.75
N ALA A 21 6.99 -52.03 27.98
CA ALA A 21 6.43 -50.78 28.52
C ALA A 21 6.92 -49.55 27.74
N TYR A 22 8.18 -49.54 27.30
CA TYR A 22 8.75 -48.48 26.46
C TYR A 22 8.10 -48.45 25.06
N LEU A 23 7.87 -49.61 24.43
CA LEU A 23 7.16 -49.71 23.15
C LEU A 23 5.70 -49.24 23.24
N LYS A 24 5.04 -49.42 24.39
CA LYS A 24 3.67 -48.90 24.62
C LYS A 24 3.63 -47.37 24.78
N LYS A 25 4.77 -46.74 25.15
CA LYS A 25 4.86 -45.29 25.40
C LYS A 25 5.19 -44.46 24.16
N ASN A 26 5.51 -45.10 23.03
CA ASN A 26 5.86 -44.40 21.79
C ASN A 26 4.83 -44.70 20.69
N PRO A 27 3.71 -43.96 20.63
CA PRO A 27 2.78 -44.10 19.52
C PRO A 27 3.48 -43.61 18.24
N GLN A 28 3.70 -44.53 17.30
CA GLN A 28 4.02 -44.19 15.92
C GLN A 28 2.85 -43.38 15.35
N ASN A 29 3.02 -42.06 15.30
CA ASN A 29 2.11 -41.17 14.59
C ASN A 29 2.29 -41.40 13.08
N LYS A 30 1.52 -42.34 12.56
CA LYS A 30 1.16 -42.46 11.15
C LYS A 30 -0.36 -42.42 11.06
N ASN A 31 -0.92 -41.24 10.83
CA ASN A 31 -1.79 -41.00 9.68
C ASN A 31 -2.27 -39.55 9.65
N SER A 32 -2.21 -39.03 8.43
CA SER A 32 -2.81 -37.81 7.90
C SER A 32 -4.27 -37.61 8.29
N ASN A 33 -4.64 -36.32 8.34
CA ASN A 33 -5.98 -35.75 8.35
C ASN A 33 -6.73 -35.85 9.68
N GLN A 34 -6.49 -34.88 10.55
CA GLN A 34 -7.44 -33.81 10.90
C GLN A 34 -6.99 -33.17 12.21
N GLU A 35 -6.15 -32.14 12.12
CA GLU A 35 -6.02 -31.16 13.20
C GLU A 35 -6.21 -29.77 12.60
N ASN A 36 -7.26 -29.13 13.10
CA ASN A 36 -7.51 -27.71 13.18
C ASN A 36 -6.27 -26.84 12.87
N PHE A 37 -6.23 -26.29 11.66
CA PHE A 37 -5.32 -25.22 11.32
C PHE A 37 -5.85 -23.94 11.99
N GLN A 38 -5.62 -23.83 13.31
CA GLN A 38 -5.35 -22.52 13.86
C GLN A 38 -3.99 -22.14 13.31
N GLU A 39 -4.00 -21.59 12.10
CA GLU A 39 -2.87 -20.82 11.61
C GLU A 39 -2.66 -19.74 12.65
N GLU A 40 -1.55 -19.88 13.36
CA GLU A 40 -0.96 -18.80 14.10
C GLU A 40 -0.98 -17.58 13.18
N THR A 41 -1.88 -16.63 13.47
CA THR A 41 -1.53 -15.23 13.33
C THR A 41 -0.38 -14.98 14.31
N THR A 42 0.79 -15.55 14.00
CA THR A 42 2.04 -14.90 14.33
C THR A 42 1.80 -13.47 13.91
N ALA A 43 1.93 -12.56 14.87
CA ALA A 43 1.89 -11.14 14.60
C ALA A 43 2.98 -10.88 13.56
N SER A 44 2.63 -11.00 12.28
CA SER A 44 3.28 -10.31 11.19
C SER A 44 3.35 -8.90 11.71
N ALA A 45 4.57 -8.41 11.94
CA ALA A 45 4.76 -7.06 12.46
C ALA A 45 3.87 -6.15 11.61
N ALA A 46 2.81 -5.61 12.22
CA ALA A 46 1.81 -4.85 11.49
C ALA A 46 2.56 -3.79 10.68
N ASN A 47 2.25 -3.66 9.38
CA ASN A 47 2.92 -2.69 8.52
C ASN A 47 2.90 -1.33 9.24
N PRO A 48 4.06 -0.75 9.60
CA PRO A 48 4.09 0.42 10.45
C PRO A 48 3.42 1.63 9.79
N ALA A 49 3.46 1.73 8.46
CA ALA A 49 2.77 2.77 7.72
C ALA A 49 1.24 2.60 7.78
N SER A 50 0.76 1.36 7.57
CA SER A 50 -0.66 1.02 7.72
C SER A 50 -1.17 1.33 9.13
N LYS A 51 -0.43 0.89 10.15
CA LYS A 51 -0.77 1.13 11.55
C LYS A 51 -0.79 2.63 11.87
N TYR A 52 0.22 3.36 11.38
CA TYR A 52 0.29 4.81 11.56
C TYR A 52 -0.88 5.53 10.89
N CYS A 53 -1.33 5.09 9.71
CA CYS A 53 -2.51 5.62 9.06
C CYS A 53 -3.75 5.51 9.98
N GLU A 54 -4.04 4.30 10.46
CA GLU A 54 -5.20 4.01 11.30
C GLU A 54 -5.13 4.76 12.65
N GLU A 55 -3.95 4.79 13.29
CA GLU A 55 -3.74 5.51 14.56
C GLU A 55 -3.92 7.03 14.42
N ASN A 56 -3.77 7.59 13.22
CA ASN A 56 -3.98 9.01 12.92
C ASN A 56 -5.36 9.29 12.29
N GLY A 57 -6.30 8.35 12.40
CA GLY A 57 -7.68 8.54 11.98
C GLY A 57 -7.93 8.38 10.47
N GLY A 58 -6.96 7.85 9.74
CA GLY A 58 -7.15 7.47 8.34
C GLY A 58 -7.72 6.06 8.19
N GLU A 59 -8.38 5.80 7.07
CA GLU A 59 -8.79 4.46 6.64
C GLU A 59 -7.79 3.92 5.61
N LEU A 60 -7.23 2.73 5.86
CA LEU A 60 -6.31 2.09 4.92
C LEU A 60 -7.07 1.43 3.75
N GLU A 61 -6.75 1.84 2.53
CA GLU A 61 -7.14 1.15 1.29
C GLU A 61 -5.92 0.50 0.64
N LEU A 62 -6.01 -0.78 0.31
CA LEU A 62 -5.02 -1.43 -0.55
C LEU A 62 -5.41 -1.27 -2.02
N VAL A 63 -4.56 -0.59 -2.78
CA VAL A 63 -4.72 -0.36 -4.22
C VAL A 63 -3.84 -1.34 -4.98
N THR A 64 -4.39 -2.00 -6.00
CA THR A 64 -3.62 -2.77 -6.97
C THR A 64 -3.36 -1.90 -8.19
N ALA A 65 -2.09 -1.76 -8.58
CA ALA A 65 -1.60 -1.08 -9.76
C ALA A 65 -1.69 -1.98 -11.02
N GLY A 66 -1.60 -1.40 -12.23
CA GLY A 66 -1.88 -2.12 -13.47
C GLY A 66 -0.85 -3.18 -13.82
N ASN A 67 0.32 -3.11 -13.19
CA ASN A 67 1.36 -4.13 -13.23
C ASN A 67 1.19 -5.24 -12.18
N GLY A 68 0.08 -5.24 -11.43
CA GLY A 68 -0.25 -6.17 -10.35
C GLY A 68 0.41 -5.86 -9.00
N SER A 69 1.27 -4.83 -8.91
CA SER A 69 1.83 -4.40 -7.62
C SER A 69 0.75 -3.79 -6.72
N GLN A 70 0.94 -3.84 -5.40
CA GLN A 70 -0.01 -3.27 -4.45
C GLN A 70 0.66 -2.20 -3.60
N PHE A 71 -0.09 -1.17 -3.24
CA PHE A 71 0.33 -0.11 -2.33
C PHE A 71 -0.85 0.34 -1.45
N GLY A 72 -0.54 0.87 -0.26
CA GLY A 72 -1.54 1.38 0.67
C GLY A 72 -1.83 2.86 0.44
N MET A 73 -3.11 3.23 0.46
CA MET A 73 -3.58 4.61 0.51
C MET A 73 -4.27 4.85 1.85
N CYS A 74 -3.73 5.78 2.62
CA CYS A 74 -4.35 6.32 3.81
C CYS A 74 -5.38 7.39 3.46
N LYS A 75 -6.67 7.09 3.64
CA LYS A 75 -7.79 7.97 3.30
C LYS A 75 -8.23 8.80 4.50
N PHE A 76 -8.41 10.09 4.28
CA PHE A 76 -9.06 11.04 5.18
C PHE A 76 -10.33 11.60 4.53
N GLU A 77 -11.05 12.46 5.25
CA GLU A 77 -12.30 13.07 4.76
C GLU A 77 -12.11 13.85 3.44
N ASP A 78 -11.04 14.66 3.35
CA ASP A 78 -10.82 15.59 2.22
C ASP A 78 -9.76 15.13 1.21
N TYR A 79 -8.85 14.22 1.60
CA TYR A 79 -7.71 13.81 0.79
C TYR A 79 -7.26 12.39 1.13
N SER A 80 -6.41 11.81 0.29
CA SER A 80 -5.67 10.59 0.62
C SER A 80 -4.18 10.73 0.36
N CYS A 81 -3.40 9.98 1.12
CA CYS A 81 -1.95 9.88 1.00
C CYS A 81 -1.51 8.45 0.84
N GLU A 82 -0.50 8.18 0.02
CA GLU A 82 0.17 6.87 0.05
C GLU A 82 0.74 6.63 1.46
N GLU A 83 0.54 5.43 2.00
CA GLU A 83 0.74 5.16 3.43
C GLU A 83 2.18 5.44 3.89
N TRP A 84 3.17 5.13 3.07
CA TRP A 84 4.57 5.35 3.40
C TRP A 84 4.99 6.80 3.24
N ALA A 85 4.46 7.50 2.23
CA ALA A 85 4.62 8.94 2.08
C ALA A 85 4.01 9.68 3.27
N TYR A 86 2.84 9.24 3.75
CA TYR A 86 2.23 9.79 4.97
C TYR A 86 3.08 9.51 6.21
N TYR A 87 3.53 8.26 6.39
CA TYR A 87 4.38 7.85 7.50
C TYR A 87 5.69 8.66 7.59
N ARG A 88 6.28 9.02 6.44
CA ARG A 88 7.50 9.84 6.37
C ARG A 88 7.26 11.35 6.42
N GLY A 89 6.01 11.80 6.50
CA GLY A 89 5.65 13.22 6.49
C GLY A 89 5.89 13.90 5.13
N GLU A 90 5.88 13.15 4.03
CA GLU A 90 6.09 13.68 2.68
C GLU A 90 4.84 14.35 2.10
N CYS A 91 3.68 14.06 2.68
CA CYS A 91 2.39 14.66 2.36
C CYS A 91 2.19 16.01 3.07
N ASP A 92 2.74 17.10 2.52
CA ASP A 92 2.45 18.45 2.97
C ASP A 92 1.27 19.02 2.19
N ILE A 93 0.04 18.67 2.59
CA ILE A 93 -1.18 19.04 1.86
C ILE A 93 -1.31 20.57 1.69
N VAL A 94 -0.93 21.36 2.70
CA VAL A 94 -1.08 22.81 2.66
C VAL A 94 0.06 23.45 1.87
N GLY A 95 1.31 23.08 2.17
CA GLY A 95 2.48 23.64 1.51
C GLY A 95 2.59 23.23 0.04
N ASP A 96 2.29 21.98 -0.29
CA ASP A 96 2.32 21.51 -1.68
C ASP A 96 1.15 22.10 -2.49
N ALA A 97 -0.02 22.34 -1.89
CA ALA A 97 -1.11 23.07 -2.57
C ALA A 97 -0.73 24.52 -2.89
N GLU A 98 -0.05 25.22 -1.98
CA GLU A 98 0.44 26.57 -2.23
C GLU A 98 1.52 26.60 -3.32
N LYS A 99 2.45 25.64 -3.31
CA LYS A 99 3.46 25.50 -4.37
C LYS A 99 2.82 25.21 -5.74
N ILE A 100 1.78 24.38 -5.79
CA ILE A 100 0.98 24.17 -7.02
C ILE A 100 0.32 25.48 -7.45
N ARG A 101 -0.31 26.22 -6.53
CA ARG A 101 -0.95 27.51 -6.84
C ARG A 101 0.06 28.49 -7.46
N VAL A 102 1.25 28.61 -6.87
CA VAL A 102 2.34 29.46 -7.40
C VAL A 102 2.76 28.99 -8.80
N ALA A 103 2.90 27.69 -9.03
CA ALA A 103 3.27 27.15 -10.34
C ALA A 103 2.19 27.43 -11.41
N LEU A 104 0.91 27.33 -11.06
CA LEU A 104 -0.21 27.67 -11.97
C LEU A 104 -0.27 29.16 -12.29
N VAL A 105 -0.08 30.05 -11.29
CA VAL A 105 -0.02 31.50 -11.52
C VAL A 105 1.16 31.85 -12.43
N ALA A 106 2.32 31.19 -12.26
CA ALA A 106 3.47 31.38 -13.15
C ALA A 106 3.20 30.94 -14.60
N LYS A 107 2.22 30.06 -14.83
CA LYS A 107 1.72 29.69 -16.18
C LYS A 107 0.71 30.69 -16.74
N GLY A 108 0.36 31.74 -15.99
CA GLY A 108 -0.56 32.79 -16.40
C GLY A 108 -2.02 32.55 -16.03
N LEU A 109 -2.33 31.57 -15.17
CA LEU A 109 -3.69 31.35 -14.68
C LEU A 109 -4.04 32.37 -13.60
N ASP A 110 -5.24 32.94 -13.69
CA ASP A 110 -5.81 33.76 -12.63
C ASP A 110 -6.52 32.88 -11.60
N LEU A 111 -6.01 32.89 -10.37
CA LEU A 111 -6.52 32.09 -9.26
C LEU A 111 -7.02 32.97 -8.10
N SER A 112 -7.36 34.24 -8.35
CA SER A 112 -7.84 35.17 -7.30
C SER A 112 -9.03 34.62 -6.51
N ASP A 113 -9.97 33.98 -7.21
CA ASP A 113 -11.20 33.41 -6.65
C ASP A 113 -11.21 31.88 -6.71
N MET A 114 -10.01 31.27 -6.80
CA MET A 114 -9.83 29.83 -6.91
C MET A 114 -8.95 29.30 -5.78
N LYS A 115 -9.20 28.06 -5.38
CA LYS A 115 -8.41 27.32 -4.39
C LYS A 115 -7.88 26.04 -5.04
N VAL A 116 -6.60 25.75 -4.78
CA VAL A 116 -6.02 24.44 -5.07
C VAL A 116 -6.35 23.48 -3.92
N VAL A 117 -6.86 22.31 -4.25
CA VAL A 117 -7.20 21.23 -3.32
C VAL A 117 -6.45 19.98 -3.76
N ILE A 118 -5.61 19.42 -2.89
CA ILE A 118 -4.97 18.13 -3.14
C ILE A 118 -5.95 17.04 -2.74
N ASN A 119 -6.25 16.12 -3.66
CA ASN A 119 -7.15 14.99 -3.41
C ASN A 119 -6.38 13.70 -3.15
N LYS A 120 -5.27 13.48 -3.85
CA LYS A 120 -4.44 12.28 -3.75
C LYS A 120 -2.96 12.66 -3.78
N HIS A 121 -2.20 12.20 -2.79
CA HIS A 121 -0.79 12.53 -2.65
C HIS A 121 0.06 11.27 -2.47
N LEU A 122 0.86 10.92 -3.48
CA LEU A 122 1.68 9.70 -3.53
C LEU A 122 3.16 10.00 -3.24
N GLY A 123 3.42 10.97 -2.36
CA GLY A 123 4.76 11.47 -2.05
C GLY A 123 5.35 12.32 -3.18
N LYS A 124 5.89 11.67 -4.20
CA LYS A 124 6.45 12.34 -5.39
C LYS A 124 5.36 12.89 -6.32
N PHE A 125 4.20 12.25 -6.39
CA PHE A 125 3.15 12.58 -7.35
C PHE A 125 1.89 13.08 -6.68
N ILE A 126 1.28 14.11 -7.25
CA ILE A 126 0.13 14.80 -6.67
C ILE A 126 -0.97 14.89 -7.71
N GLY A 127 -2.18 14.47 -7.31
CA GLY A 127 -3.41 14.72 -8.04
C GLY A 127 -4.34 15.59 -7.21
N GLY A 128 -4.85 16.65 -7.82
CA GLY A 128 -5.72 17.60 -7.15
C GLY A 128 -6.68 18.29 -8.10
N SER A 129 -7.38 19.27 -7.54
CA SER A 129 -8.38 20.07 -8.23
C SER A 129 -8.12 21.56 -7.99
N VAL A 130 -8.45 22.38 -8.97
CA VAL A 130 -8.58 23.83 -8.84
C VAL A 130 -10.07 24.12 -8.81
N VAL A 131 -10.57 24.59 -7.68
CA VAL A 131 -12.01 24.80 -7.45
C VAL A 131 -12.29 26.26 -7.11
N PRO A 132 -13.44 26.83 -7.50
CA PRO A 132 -13.80 28.17 -7.09
C PRO A 132 -13.98 28.25 -5.57
N VAL A 133 -13.59 29.38 -4.99
CA VAL A 133 -13.85 29.69 -3.57
C VAL A 133 -15.35 29.89 -3.34
N SER A 134 -16.07 30.36 -4.37
CA SER A 134 -17.53 30.43 -4.37
C SER A 134 -18.16 29.15 -4.94
N THR A 135 -19.38 28.82 -4.54
CA THR A 135 -20.11 27.64 -5.03
C THR A 135 -20.62 27.77 -6.48
N LEU A 136 -20.34 28.88 -7.15
CA LEU A 136 -20.77 29.20 -8.51
C LEU A 136 -19.58 29.12 -9.47
N GLY A 137 -19.28 27.91 -9.96
CA GLY A 137 -18.26 27.71 -10.99
C GLY A 137 -17.86 26.25 -11.16
N GLY A 138 -17.35 25.89 -12.34
CA GLY A 138 -16.75 24.58 -12.60
C GLY A 138 -15.28 24.56 -12.23
N GLY A 139 -14.82 23.51 -11.55
CA GLY A 139 -13.40 23.30 -11.26
C GLY A 139 -12.63 22.67 -12.42
N GLY A 140 -11.32 22.56 -12.26
CA GLY A 140 -10.39 21.84 -13.14
C GLY A 140 -9.53 20.85 -12.36
N TYR A 141 -8.89 19.93 -13.07
CA TYR A 141 -7.87 19.06 -12.47
C TYR A 141 -6.52 19.76 -12.44
N VAL A 142 -5.64 19.27 -11.58
CA VAL A 142 -4.21 19.53 -11.63
C VAL A 142 -3.44 18.27 -11.25
N PHE A 143 -2.44 17.93 -12.05
CA PHE A 143 -1.51 16.83 -11.81
C PHE A 143 -0.09 17.39 -11.78
N ALA A 144 0.63 17.06 -10.73
CA ALA A 144 1.95 17.62 -10.48
C ALA A 144 2.93 16.57 -9.97
N VAL A 145 4.20 16.89 -10.13
CA VAL A 145 5.32 16.13 -9.60
C VAL A 145 6.16 17.02 -8.69
N LYS A 146 6.59 16.45 -7.56
CA LYS A 146 7.52 17.04 -6.61
C LYS A 146 8.94 16.65 -6.99
N GLU A 147 9.76 17.65 -7.28
CA GLU A 147 11.19 17.50 -7.58
C GLU A 147 11.95 18.35 -6.55
N ASP A 148 12.61 17.68 -5.61
CA ASP A 148 13.22 18.30 -4.43
C ASP A 148 12.19 19.14 -3.65
N ASP A 149 12.46 20.44 -3.50
CA ASP A 149 11.57 21.39 -2.83
C ASP A 149 10.62 22.13 -3.82
N LYS A 150 10.67 21.76 -5.11
CA LYS A 150 9.88 22.40 -6.18
C LYS A 150 8.74 21.51 -6.63
N ILE A 151 7.70 22.16 -7.15
CA ILE A 151 6.58 21.49 -7.82
C ILE A 151 6.57 21.88 -9.29
N LYS A 152 6.37 20.87 -10.15
CA LYS A 152 6.12 21.04 -11.57
C LYS A 152 4.73 20.52 -11.91
N VAL A 153 3.89 21.39 -12.45
CA VAL A 153 2.58 21.02 -12.97
C VAL A 153 2.77 20.34 -14.33
N LEU A 154 2.34 19.08 -14.41
CA LEU A 154 2.42 18.27 -15.63
C LEU A 154 1.18 18.48 -16.50
N ALA A 155 0.01 18.50 -15.89
CA ALA A 155 -1.26 18.72 -16.57
C ALA A 155 -2.22 19.52 -15.69
N ASP A 156 -2.96 20.44 -16.29
CA ASP A 156 -4.00 21.23 -15.66
C ASP A 156 -5.09 21.57 -16.68
N GLY A 157 -6.32 21.81 -16.19
CA GLY A 157 -7.43 22.25 -17.01
C GLY A 157 -8.72 21.48 -16.76
N ASN A 158 -9.68 21.61 -17.68
CA ASN A 158 -11.04 21.09 -17.52
C ASN A 158 -11.43 20.08 -18.62
N GLY A 159 -10.49 19.73 -19.50
CA GLY A 159 -10.73 18.91 -20.69
C GLY A 159 -9.98 17.58 -20.70
N ALA A 160 -9.72 17.03 -21.89
CA ALA A 160 -8.90 15.83 -22.02
C ALA A 160 -7.45 16.08 -21.57
N ILE A 161 -6.83 15.06 -20.98
CA ILE A 161 -5.42 15.07 -20.57
C ILE A 161 -4.58 14.46 -21.70
N MET A 162 -3.54 15.15 -22.15
CA MET A 162 -2.62 14.61 -23.16
C MET A 162 -1.64 13.63 -22.54
N CYS A 163 -1.41 12.48 -23.17
CA CYS A 163 -0.42 11.51 -22.68
C CYS A 163 1.00 12.08 -22.67
N SER A 164 1.31 13.01 -23.59
CA SER A 164 2.60 13.68 -23.70
C SER A 164 2.99 14.50 -22.47
N ALA A 165 2.01 14.90 -21.65
CA ALA A 165 2.26 15.56 -20.37
C ALA A 165 3.13 14.73 -19.41
N PHE A 166 3.15 13.40 -19.57
CA PHE A 166 3.83 12.46 -18.67
C PHE A 166 5.02 11.75 -19.31
N GLU A 167 5.43 12.07 -20.54
CA GLU A 167 6.54 11.39 -21.23
C GLU A 167 7.86 11.45 -20.47
N ASN A 168 8.12 12.56 -19.77
CA ASN A 168 9.31 12.74 -18.94
C ASN A 168 9.18 12.08 -17.54
N TYR A 169 8.01 11.52 -17.23
CA TYR A 169 7.69 10.87 -15.95
C TYR A 169 6.98 9.53 -16.22
N PRO A 170 7.70 8.53 -16.79
CA PRO A 170 7.12 7.23 -17.11
C PRO A 170 6.63 6.47 -15.86
N ASP A 171 7.11 6.86 -14.68
CA ASP A 171 6.69 6.38 -13.36
C ASP A 171 5.47 7.14 -12.79
N PHE A 172 4.92 8.13 -13.51
CA PHE A 172 3.73 8.83 -13.07
C PHE A 172 2.55 7.85 -13.00
N PRO A 173 1.92 7.69 -11.82
CA PRO A 173 1.02 6.58 -11.55
C PRO A 173 -0.28 6.72 -12.32
N ALA A 174 -0.66 5.66 -13.05
CA ALA A 174 -1.95 5.54 -13.70
C ALA A 174 -3.13 5.62 -12.72
N TYR A 175 -2.90 5.33 -11.43
CA TYR A 175 -3.88 5.57 -10.36
C TYR A 175 -4.35 7.03 -10.25
N LEU A 176 -3.48 7.99 -10.59
CA LEU A 176 -3.84 9.42 -10.64
C LEU A 176 -4.50 9.78 -11.98
N VAL A 177 -3.99 9.24 -13.08
CA VAL A 177 -4.47 9.50 -14.44
C VAL A 177 -4.62 8.17 -15.18
N PRO A 178 -5.79 7.52 -15.09
CA PRO A 178 -5.98 6.18 -15.66
C PRO A 178 -6.15 6.20 -17.17
N GLU A 179 -6.48 7.36 -17.73
CA GLU A 179 -6.75 7.55 -19.14
C GLU A 179 -6.18 8.90 -19.59
N CYS A 180 -5.71 8.94 -20.83
CA CYS A 180 -5.25 10.15 -21.52
C CYS A 180 -5.55 10.03 -23.02
N ILE A 181 -5.26 11.09 -23.76
CA ILE A 181 -5.42 11.13 -25.22
C ILE A 181 -4.03 11.25 -25.87
N ASP A 182 -3.78 10.48 -26.93
CA ASP A 182 -2.55 10.54 -27.71
C ASP A 182 -2.54 11.73 -28.70
N GLU A 183 -1.43 11.95 -29.42
CA GLU A 183 -1.31 13.04 -30.40
C GLU A 183 -2.29 12.91 -31.59
N ALA A 184 -2.80 11.71 -31.85
CA ALA A 184 -3.78 11.43 -32.89
C ALA A 184 -5.23 11.59 -32.42
N GLY A 185 -5.44 11.94 -31.13
CA GLY A 185 -6.76 12.11 -30.55
C GLY A 185 -7.41 10.82 -30.05
N ASN A 186 -6.68 9.70 -30.03
CA ASN A 186 -7.21 8.43 -29.53
C ASN A 186 -7.05 8.32 -28.02
N GLN A 187 -8.03 7.69 -27.38
CA GLN A 187 -7.99 7.37 -25.96
C GLN A 187 -6.99 6.24 -25.67
N VAL A 188 -6.15 6.47 -24.67
CA VAL A 188 -5.15 5.53 -24.17
C VAL A 188 -5.45 5.22 -22.72
N ILE A 189 -5.62 3.94 -22.40
CA ILE A 189 -5.79 3.44 -21.04
C ILE A 189 -4.41 3.15 -20.45
N ARG A 190 -4.08 3.76 -19.31
CA ARG A 190 -2.76 3.70 -18.66
C ARG A 190 -2.59 2.54 -17.67
N GLY A 191 -3.64 1.76 -17.43
CA GLY A 191 -3.64 0.57 -16.56
C GLY A 191 -3.60 0.93 -15.08
N ILE A 192 -4.75 0.88 -14.40
CA ILE A 192 -4.83 0.93 -12.92
C ILE A 192 -4.53 -0.43 -12.37
#